data_AF-A0A7D9EFM2-F1
#
_entry.id   AF-A0A7D9EFM2-F1
#
_cell.length_a   1.000
_cell.length_b   1.000
_cell.length_c   1.000
_cell.angle_alpha   90.00
_cell.angle_beta   90.00
_cell.angle_gamma   90.00
#
_symmetry.space_group_name_H-M   'P 1'
#
loop_
_entity.id
_entity.type
_entity.pdbx_description
1 polymer ?
#
loop_
_entity_poly.entity_id
_entity_poly.type
_entity_poly.pdbx_seq_one_letter_code
_entity_poly.pdbx_strand_id
1 'polypeptide(L)'
;MSSSGNGSEASLDLLKCLSLSEVIQKKKALENGRKNLDDRQGLLERQKDDMLNINKVFRNWLTHLQKKVERNNQQLPYLWCIKDICKTILTTLGNREGDFYTQVKHVYAEHVPGVSLMCERLEELRRLVTKIDHDEVTYKPGFVEDIHHVLGTLLGLTGTILDVYF
;
A
#
# COMPACT_ATOMS: atom_id res chain seq x y z
N MET A 1 -58.88 40.49 -38.22
CA MET A 1 -57.61 41.15 -37.85
C MET A 1 -56.74 40.11 -37.18
N SER A 2 -55.50 40.03 -37.66
CA SER A 2 -54.49 39.02 -37.39
C SER A 2 -53.91 39.11 -35.98
N SER A 3 -53.56 37.98 -35.37
CA SER A 3 -52.16 37.66 -35.04
C SER A 3 -52.08 36.25 -34.43
N SER A 4 -51.74 35.31 -35.28
CA SER A 4 -51.09 34.05 -34.89
C SER A 4 -49.71 34.33 -34.31
N GLY A 5 -49.27 33.47 -33.38
CA GLY A 5 -47.85 33.28 -33.08
C GLY A 5 -47.52 33.49 -31.62
N ASN A 6 -47.51 32.40 -30.84
CA ASN A 6 -46.60 32.20 -29.70
C ASN A 6 -46.57 30.74 -29.17
N GLY A 7 -47.10 29.76 -29.91
CA GLY A 7 -47.18 28.37 -29.45
C GLY A 7 -46.10 27.42 -29.98
N SER A 8 -45.16 27.88 -30.82
CA SER A 8 -44.32 26.96 -31.62
C SER A 8 -42.87 26.81 -31.13
N GLU A 9 -42.35 27.67 -30.25
CA GLU A 9 -40.94 27.61 -29.85
C GLU A 9 -40.67 26.61 -28.71
N ALA A 10 -41.64 26.37 -27.82
CA ALA A 10 -41.43 25.49 -26.66
C ALA A 10 -41.43 23.98 -27.00
N SER A 11 -41.97 23.57 -28.16
CA SER A 11 -42.09 22.15 -28.54
C SER A 11 -40.92 21.63 -29.38
N LEU A 12 -40.03 22.51 -29.86
CA LEU A 12 -38.88 22.13 -30.70
C LEU A 12 -37.63 21.73 -29.91
N ASP A 13 -37.49 22.18 -28.67
CA ASP A 13 -36.34 21.80 -27.82
C ASP A 13 -36.46 20.39 -27.22
N LEU A 14 -37.65 19.79 -27.21
CA LEU A 14 -37.87 18.41 -26.75
C LEU A 14 -37.51 17.34 -27.81
N LEU A 15 -37.31 17.75 -29.07
CA LEU A 15 -37.10 16.87 -30.23
C LEU A 15 -35.68 16.93 -30.80
N LYS A 16 -34.69 17.37 -30.01
CA LYS A 16 -33.26 17.05 -30.29
C LYS A 16 -33.00 15.57 -30.01
N CYS A 17 -33.63 14.71 -30.81
CA CYS A 17 -33.33 13.30 -30.88
C CYS A 17 -31.94 13.17 -31.48
N LEU A 18 -31.01 12.58 -30.72
CA LEU A 18 -29.68 12.24 -31.22
C LEU A 18 -29.85 11.38 -32.48
N SER A 19 -29.14 11.76 -33.53
CA SER A 19 -29.03 10.96 -34.74
C SER A 19 -28.44 9.58 -34.41
N LEU A 20 -28.74 8.57 -35.24
CA LEU A 20 -28.23 7.22 -35.04
C LEU A 20 -26.69 7.18 -34.98
N SER A 21 -26.01 8.03 -35.76
CA SER A 21 -24.55 8.16 -35.72
C SER A 21 -24.06 8.73 -34.38
N GLU A 22 -24.74 9.74 -33.82
CA GLU A 22 -24.42 10.25 -32.48
C GLU A 22 -24.66 9.21 -31.39
N VAL A 23 -25.71 8.39 -31.52
CA VAL A 23 -25.99 7.26 -30.61
C VAL A 23 -24.87 6.22 -30.68
N ILE A 24 -24.44 5.84 -31.89
CA ILE A 24 -23.33 4.88 -32.09
C ILE A 24 -22.01 5.45 -31.54
N GLN A 25 -21.73 6.74 -31.78
CA GLN A 25 -20.53 7.39 -31.26
C GLN A 25 -20.51 7.43 -29.74
N LYS A 26 -21.65 7.79 -29.11
CA LYS A 26 -21.79 7.76 -27.65
C LYS A 26 -21.65 6.36 -27.08
N LYS A 27 -22.23 5.33 -27.72
CA LYS A 27 -22.05 3.94 -27.33
C LYS A 27 -20.57 3.55 -27.33
N LYS A 28 -19.84 3.84 -28.41
CA LYS A 28 -18.40 3.54 -28.52
C LYS A 28 -17.58 4.29 -27.46
N ALA A 29 -17.92 5.54 -27.17
CA ALA A 29 -17.27 6.32 -26.13
C ALA A 29 -17.50 5.72 -24.73
N LEU A 30 -18.74 5.26 -24.45
CA LEU A 30 -19.08 4.58 -23.21
C LEU A 30 -18.39 3.21 -23.08
N GLU A 31 -18.30 2.43 -24.15
CA GLU A 31 -17.59 1.14 -24.16
C GLU A 31 -16.09 1.33 -23.86
N ASN A 32 -15.46 2.34 -24.49
CA ASN A 32 -14.08 2.71 -24.20
C ASN A 32 -13.92 3.22 -22.76
N GLY A 33 -14.86 4.04 -22.28
CA GLY A 33 -14.87 4.53 -20.91
C GLY A 33 -14.95 3.40 -19.89
N ARG A 34 -15.83 2.41 -20.14
CA ARG A 34 -15.95 1.21 -19.31
C ARG A 34 -14.65 0.43 -19.27
N LYS A 35 -14.06 0.16 -20.43
CA LYS A 35 -12.77 -0.56 -20.51
C LYS A 35 -11.68 0.15 -19.71
N ASN A 36 -11.56 1.47 -19.84
CA ASN A 36 -10.58 2.24 -19.09
C ASN A 36 -10.82 2.19 -17.58
N LEU A 37 -12.07 2.13 -17.14
CA LEU A 37 -12.42 1.96 -15.73
C LEU A 37 -12.09 0.56 -15.24
N ASP A 38 -12.39 -0.48 -16.02
CA ASP A 38 -12.07 -1.88 -15.71
C ASP A 38 -10.54 -2.06 -15.56
N ASP A 39 -9.76 -1.50 -16.50
CA ASP A 39 -8.30 -1.54 -16.46
C ASP A 39 -7.75 -0.82 -15.22
N ARG A 40 -8.33 0.33 -14.85
CA ARG A 40 -7.96 1.08 -13.64
C ARG A 40 -8.34 0.35 -12.36
N GLN A 41 -9.49 -0.29 -12.33
CA GLN A 41 -9.93 -1.10 -11.19
C GLN A 41 -8.95 -2.25 -10.96
N GLY A 42 -8.60 -2.99 -12.03
CA GLY A 42 -7.64 -4.09 -11.92
C GLY A 42 -6.26 -3.65 -11.43
N LEU A 43 -5.82 -2.45 -11.80
CA LEU A 43 -4.59 -1.86 -11.27
C LEU A 43 -4.69 -1.54 -9.78
N LEU A 44 -5.78 -0.89 -9.34
CA LEU A 44 -6.00 -0.56 -7.93
C LEU A 44 -6.10 -1.81 -7.05
N GLU A 45 -6.75 -2.86 -7.53
CA GLU A 45 -6.84 -4.14 -6.82
C GLU A 45 -5.44 -4.76 -6.60
N ARG A 46 -4.58 -4.75 -7.63
CA ARG A 46 -3.20 -5.24 -7.48
C ARG A 46 -2.39 -4.41 -6.48
N GLN A 47 -2.52 -3.08 -6.52
CA GLN A 47 -1.83 -2.21 -5.57
C GLN A 47 -2.29 -2.48 -4.13
N LYS A 48 -3.60 -2.71 -3.94
CA LYS A 48 -4.18 -3.08 -2.64
C LYS A 48 -3.63 -4.42 -2.14
N ASP A 49 -3.60 -5.43 -2.99
CA ASP A 49 -3.08 -6.76 -2.65
C ASP A 49 -1.60 -6.71 -2.26
N ASP A 50 -0.79 -5.94 -2.99
CA ASP A 50 0.61 -5.74 -2.65
C ASP A 50 0.77 -5.04 -1.30
N MET A 51 -0.02 -4.00 -1.02
CA MET A 51 -0.02 -3.35 0.29
C MET A 51 -0.47 -4.27 1.42
N LEU A 52 -1.46 -5.14 1.19
CA LEU A 52 -1.90 -6.15 2.16
C LEU A 52 -0.76 -7.14 2.46
N ASN A 53 -0.04 -7.58 1.43
CA ASN A 53 1.09 -8.49 1.59
C ASN A 53 2.26 -7.83 2.33
N ILE A 54 2.58 -6.58 2.01
CA ILE A 54 3.59 -5.78 2.73
C ILE A 54 3.20 -5.64 4.21
N ASN A 55 1.95 -5.24 4.51
CA ASN A 55 1.45 -5.10 5.89
C ASN A 55 1.53 -6.44 6.65
N LYS A 56 1.19 -7.55 5.98
CA LYS A 56 1.29 -8.90 6.55
C LYS A 56 2.73 -9.26 6.91
N VAL A 57 3.72 -8.90 6.08
CA VAL A 57 5.14 -9.12 6.40
C VAL A 57 5.53 -8.36 7.67
N PHE A 58 5.15 -7.08 7.79
CA PHE A 58 5.43 -6.29 9.01
C PHE A 58 4.76 -6.87 10.25
N ARG A 59 3.51 -7.33 10.10
CA ARG A 59 2.76 -7.98 11.18
C ARG A 59 3.43 -9.27 11.64
N ASN A 60 3.97 -10.05 10.71
CA ASN A 60 4.69 -11.27 11.02
C ASN A 60 5.99 -10.97 11.78
N TRP A 61 6.78 -9.98 11.34
CA TRP A 61 7.99 -9.56 12.05
C TRP A 61 7.67 -9.08 13.47
N LEU A 62 6.65 -8.23 13.62
CA LEU A 62 6.24 -7.74 14.93
C LEU A 62 5.76 -8.88 15.83
N THR A 63 4.96 -9.80 15.29
CA THR A 63 4.46 -10.97 16.03
C THR A 63 5.60 -11.88 16.47
N HIS A 64 6.61 -12.10 15.61
CA HIS A 64 7.80 -12.86 15.98
C HIS A 64 8.55 -12.19 17.12
N LEU A 65 8.76 -10.86 17.05
CA LEU A 65 9.44 -10.09 18.08
C LEU A 65 8.70 -10.13 19.43
N GLN A 66 7.37 -10.08 19.41
CA GLN A 66 6.56 -10.05 20.63
C GLN A 66 6.34 -11.42 21.26
N LYS A 67 6.03 -12.45 20.45
CA LYS A 67 5.52 -13.74 20.94
C LYS A 67 6.49 -14.90 20.86
N LYS A 68 7.50 -14.84 19.98
CA LYS A 68 8.43 -15.96 19.73
C LYS A 68 9.81 -15.75 20.33
N VAL A 69 10.03 -14.61 20.98
CA VAL A 69 11.30 -14.32 21.63
C VAL A 69 11.30 -14.88 23.04
N GLU A 70 12.19 -15.85 23.28
CA GLU A 70 12.44 -16.36 24.62
C GLU A 70 13.05 -15.26 25.49
N ARG A 71 12.62 -15.22 26.76
CA ARG A 71 13.04 -14.21 27.73
C ARG A 71 13.67 -14.90 28.94
N ASN A 72 14.66 -14.25 29.53
CA ASN A 72 15.27 -14.72 30.77
C ASN A 72 14.35 -14.47 31.98
N ASN A 73 14.79 -14.88 33.17
CA ASN A 73 14.05 -14.70 34.43
C ASN A 73 13.74 -13.23 34.79
N GLN A 74 14.40 -12.27 34.13
CA GLN A 74 14.17 -10.82 34.27
C GLN A 74 13.28 -10.26 33.16
N GLN A 75 12.62 -11.13 32.38
CA GLN A 75 11.80 -10.77 31.22
C GLN A 75 12.56 -10.08 30.09
N LEU A 76 13.91 -10.14 30.08
CA LEU A 76 14.72 -9.60 29.01
C LEU A 76 14.86 -10.62 27.87
N PRO A 77 14.68 -10.21 26.61
CA PRO A 77 14.91 -11.05 25.44
C PRO A 77 16.34 -11.61 25.39
N TYR A 78 16.47 -12.91 25.08
CA TYR A 78 17.79 -13.47 24.77
C TYR A 78 18.32 -12.89 23.45
N LEU A 79 19.59 -12.49 23.45
CA LEU A 79 20.25 -11.87 22.29
C LEU A 79 20.16 -12.76 21.03
N TRP A 80 20.33 -14.08 21.18
CA TRP A 80 20.30 -15.00 20.04
C TRP A 80 18.93 -15.01 19.34
N CYS A 81 17.82 -14.92 20.08
CA CYS A 81 16.48 -14.81 19.49
C CYS A 81 16.30 -13.52 18.71
N ILE A 82 16.80 -12.40 19.26
CA ILE A 82 16.73 -11.10 18.60
C ILE A 82 17.58 -11.09 17.33
N LYS A 83 18.78 -11.68 17.36
CA LYS A 83 19.62 -11.82 16.17
C LYS A 83 18.96 -12.67 15.09
N ASP A 84 18.29 -13.75 15.44
CA ASP A 84 17.57 -14.60 14.48
C ASP A 84 16.47 -13.83 13.72
N ILE A 85 15.71 -13.00 14.45
CA ILE A 85 14.70 -12.12 13.85
C ILE A 85 15.36 -11.05 12.97
N CYS A 86 16.45 -10.43 13.44
CA CYS A 86 17.20 -9.44 12.66
C CYS A 86 17.71 -10.04 11.34
N LYS A 87 18.25 -11.27 11.36
CA LYS A 87 18.66 -12.00 10.16
C LYS A 87 17.50 -12.29 9.23
N THR A 88 16.35 -12.68 9.77
CA THR A 88 15.14 -12.90 8.97
C THR A 88 14.73 -11.62 8.25
N ILE A 89 14.67 -10.50 8.96
CA ILE A 89 14.34 -9.18 8.38
C ILE A 89 15.37 -8.81 7.31
N LEU A 90 16.67 -8.89 7.61
CA LEU A 90 17.74 -8.57 6.67
C LEU A 90 17.70 -9.44 5.41
N THR A 91 17.39 -10.72 5.55
CA THR A 91 17.25 -11.64 4.41
C THR A 91 16.11 -11.21 3.51
N THR A 92 14.95 -10.87 4.08
CA THR A 92 13.81 -10.37 3.30
C THR A 92 14.11 -9.02 2.64
N LEU A 93 14.72 -8.08 3.36
CA LEU A 93 15.06 -6.75 2.82
C LEU A 93 16.21 -6.80 1.79
N GLY A 94 17.11 -7.78 1.91
CA GLY A 94 18.24 -7.99 1.01
C GLY A 94 17.88 -8.71 -0.29
N ASN A 95 16.77 -9.44 -0.31
CA ASN A 95 16.32 -10.18 -1.49
C ASN A 95 15.63 -9.27 -2.51
N ARG A 96 16.42 -8.70 -3.43
CA ARG A 96 15.94 -7.80 -4.50
C ARG A 96 15.02 -8.46 -5.53
N GLU A 97 15.04 -9.79 -5.61
CA GLU A 97 14.17 -10.56 -6.50
C GLU A 97 12.99 -11.17 -5.73
N GLY A 98 12.93 -10.96 -4.42
CA GLY A 98 11.86 -11.48 -3.57
C GLY A 98 10.55 -10.73 -3.77
N ASP A 99 9.45 -11.43 -3.45
CA ASP A 99 8.09 -10.89 -3.55
C ASP A 99 7.95 -9.56 -2.80
N PHE A 100 8.48 -9.47 -1.58
CA PHE A 100 8.42 -8.25 -0.77
C PHE A 100 9.02 -7.03 -1.49
N TYR A 101 10.22 -7.18 -2.06
CA TYR A 101 10.88 -6.08 -2.76
C TYR A 101 10.12 -5.70 -4.03
N THR A 102 9.62 -6.71 -4.77
CA THR A 102 8.81 -6.50 -5.98
C THR A 102 7.53 -5.73 -5.67
N GLN A 103 6.83 -6.09 -4.59
CA GLN A 103 5.62 -5.44 -4.10
C GLN A 103 5.91 -3.98 -3.71
N VAL A 104 6.95 -3.73 -2.91
CA VAL A 104 7.35 -2.38 -2.50
C VAL A 104 7.69 -1.51 -3.72
N LYS A 105 8.41 -2.07 -4.70
CA LYS A 105 8.75 -1.35 -5.94
C LYS A 105 7.51 -1.02 -6.77
N HIS A 106 6.55 -1.95 -6.85
CA HIS A 106 5.31 -1.74 -7.60
C HIS A 106 4.50 -0.60 -6.98
N VAL A 107 4.19 -0.66 -5.68
CA VAL A 107 3.40 0.40 -5.01
C VAL A 107 4.12 1.76 -5.01
N TYR A 108 5.46 1.75 -5.01
CA TYR A 108 6.26 2.98 -5.13
C TYR A 108 6.20 3.58 -6.55
N ALA A 109 6.35 2.75 -7.59
CA ALA A 109 6.29 3.19 -8.99
C ALA A 109 4.90 3.74 -9.38
N GLU A 110 3.86 3.19 -8.77
CA GLU A 110 2.47 3.61 -8.94
C GLU A 110 2.10 4.86 -8.12
N HIS A 111 3.06 5.46 -7.40
CA HIS A 111 2.87 6.67 -6.60
C HIS A 111 1.76 6.55 -5.54
N VAL A 112 1.60 5.35 -4.95
CA VAL A 112 0.65 5.17 -3.84
C VAL A 112 1.03 6.12 -2.70
N PRO A 113 0.08 6.92 -2.17
CA PRO A 113 0.37 7.90 -1.13
C PRO A 113 1.00 7.27 0.11
N GLY A 114 1.97 7.96 0.73
CA GLY A 114 2.62 7.52 1.97
C GLY A 114 3.67 6.41 1.82
N VAL A 115 3.82 5.81 0.64
CA VAL A 115 4.83 4.76 0.40
C VAL A 115 6.27 5.30 0.51
N SER A 116 6.53 6.56 0.14
CA SER A 116 7.85 7.17 0.33
C SER A 116 8.27 7.17 1.81
N LEU A 117 7.37 7.59 2.70
CA LEU A 117 7.60 7.57 4.14
C LEU A 117 7.75 6.14 4.67
N MET A 118 7.00 5.18 4.15
CA MET A 118 7.19 3.76 4.47
C MET A 118 8.62 3.29 4.10
N CYS A 119 9.12 3.65 2.91
CA CYS A 119 10.47 3.32 2.47
C CYS A 119 11.56 3.94 3.38
N GLU A 120 11.37 5.19 3.82
CA GLU A 120 12.27 5.82 4.79
C GLU A 120 12.34 5.05 6.11
N ARG A 121 11.18 4.62 6.63
CA ARG A 121 11.09 3.80 7.85
C ARG A 121 11.65 2.39 7.66
N LEU A 122 11.54 1.81 6.46
CA LEU A 122 12.19 0.55 6.12
C LEU A 122 13.71 0.65 6.14
N GLU A 123 14.28 1.74 5.63
CA GLU A 123 15.72 1.98 5.70
C GLU A 123 16.20 2.24 7.13
N GLU A 124 15.39 2.90 7.96
CA GLU A 124 15.64 3.02 9.41
C GLU A 124 15.67 1.65 10.09
N LEU A 125 14.66 0.80 9.83
CA LEU A 125 14.61 -0.57 10.35
C LEU A 125 15.85 -1.35 9.92
N ARG A 126 16.23 -1.27 8.64
CA ARG A 126 17.41 -1.95 8.08
C ARG A 126 18.68 -1.58 8.84
N ARG A 127 18.92 -0.29 9.08
CA ARG A 127 20.10 0.19 9.83
C ARG A 127 20.12 -0.36 11.26
N LEU A 128 18.97 -0.34 11.95
CA LEU A 128 18.84 -0.86 13.31
C LEU A 128 19.17 -2.35 13.38
N VAL A 129 18.57 -3.17 12.50
CA VAL A 129 18.77 -4.62 12.53
C VAL A 129 20.17 -5.03 12.06
N THR A 130 20.78 -4.32 11.10
CA THR A 130 22.18 -4.55 10.71
C THR A 130 23.14 -4.34 11.88
N LYS A 131 22.93 -3.28 12.67
CA LYS A 131 23.77 -2.95 13.83
C LYS A 131 23.72 -4.06 14.89
N ILE A 132 22.55 -4.63 15.14
CA ILE A 132 22.37 -5.70 16.14
C ILE A 132 22.96 -7.03 15.67
N ASP A 133 22.84 -7.34 14.37
CA ASP A 133 23.39 -8.57 13.82
C ASP A 133 24.93 -8.61 13.91
N HIS A 134 25.58 -7.47 13.62
CA HIS A 134 27.05 -7.38 13.49
C HIS A 134 27.79 -6.99 14.78
N ASP A 135 27.13 -6.38 15.77
CA ASP A 135 27.79 -5.86 16.97
C ASP A 135 27.18 -6.42 18.27
N GLU A 136 27.85 -7.42 18.85
CA GLU A 136 27.42 -8.08 20.09
C GLU A 136 27.59 -7.21 21.34
N VAL A 137 28.56 -6.28 21.32
CA VAL A 137 28.85 -5.37 22.44
C VAL A 137 27.78 -4.27 22.54
N THR A 138 27.08 -4.03 21.44
CA THR A 138 26.08 -2.97 21.34
C THR A 138 24.67 -3.41 21.75
N TYR A 139 24.43 -4.67 22.11
CA TYR A 139 23.09 -5.05 22.60
C TYR A 139 22.76 -4.39 23.95
N LYS A 140 21.94 -3.35 23.88
CA LYS A 140 21.26 -2.71 25.03
C LYS A 140 19.79 -3.13 25.07
N PRO A 141 19.17 -3.20 26.25
CA PRO A 141 17.75 -3.52 26.38
C PRO A 141 16.87 -2.71 25.40
N GLY A 142 17.11 -1.38 25.32
CA GLY A 142 16.35 -0.43 24.49
C GLY A 142 16.27 -0.70 22.97
N PHE A 143 17.15 -1.54 22.41
CA PHE A 143 17.12 -1.81 20.97
C PHE A 143 15.89 -2.60 20.52
N VAL A 144 15.38 -3.46 21.40
CA VAL A 144 14.17 -4.24 21.08
C VAL A 144 12.97 -3.30 21.01
N GLU A 145 12.90 -2.32 21.90
CA GLU A 145 11.89 -1.25 21.85
C GLU A 145 12.04 -0.38 20.60
N ASP A 146 13.25 -0.06 20.16
CA ASP A 146 13.48 0.68 18.92
C ASP A 146 12.95 -0.07 17.69
N ILE A 147 13.27 -1.37 17.56
CA ILE A 147 12.72 -2.22 16.47
C ILE A 147 11.20 -2.27 16.56
N HIS A 148 10.66 -2.47 17.77
CA HIS A 148 9.21 -2.52 17.99
C HIS A 148 8.55 -1.20 17.56
N HIS A 149 9.12 -0.06 17.91
CA HIS A 149 8.62 1.26 17.55
C HIS A 149 8.59 1.46 16.02
N VAL A 150 9.67 1.12 15.33
CA VAL A 150 9.74 1.26 13.87
C VAL A 150 8.75 0.31 13.18
N LEU A 151 8.65 -0.95 13.62
CA LEU A 151 7.66 -1.91 13.09
C LEU A 151 6.22 -1.46 13.36
N GLY A 152 5.94 -0.91 14.54
CA GLY A 152 4.63 -0.35 14.89
C GLY A 152 4.27 0.83 13.99
N THR A 153 5.24 1.70 13.70
CA THR A 153 5.08 2.81 12.76
C THR A 153 4.81 2.33 11.35
N LEU A 154 5.59 1.35 10.86
CA LEU A 154 5.38 0.74 9.53
C LEU A 154 3.99 0.10 9.41
N LEU A 155 3.52 -0.60 10.45
CA LEU A 155 2.18 -1.17 10.50
C LEU A 155 1.08 -0.10 10.51
N GLY A 156 1.25 0.97 11.29
CA GLY A 156 0.30 2.08 11.34
C GLY A 156 0.21 2.81 9.99
N LEU A 157 1.35 3.09 9.36
CA LEU A 157 1.41 3.72 8.04
C LEU A 157 0.73 2.86 6.98
N THR A 158 1.12 1.60 6.87
CA THR A 158 0.55 0.70 5.86
C THR A 158 -0.92 0.38 6.12
N GLY A 159 -1.34 0.30 7.38
CA GLY A 159 -2.77 0.20 7.75
C GLY A 159 -3.55 1.44 7.32
N THR A 160 -3.02 2.64 7.57
CA THR A 160 -3.65 3.89 7.14
C THR A 160 -3.79 3.98 5.62
N ILE A 161 -2.78 3.55 4.87
CA ILE A 161 -2.86 3.49 3.40
C ILE A 161 -3.98 2.55 2.97
N LEU A 162 -4.05 1.36 3.57
CA LEU A 162 -5.08 0.37 3.27
C LEU A 162 -6.50 0.84 3.60
N ASP A 163 -6.68 1.60 4.68
CA ASP A 163 -7.99 2.04 5.16
C ASP A 163 -8.49 3.33 4.49
N VAL A 164 -7.57 4.21 4.06
CA VAL A 164 -7.91 5.55 3.54
C VAL A 164 -7.83 5.62 2.02
N TYR A 165 -6.87 4.93 1.40
CA TYR A 165 -6.63 5.02 -0.05
C TYR A 165 -7.29 3.88 -0.84
N PHE A 166 -7.47 2.70 -0.24
CA PHE A 166 -8.01 1.49 -0.88
C PHE A 166 -9.34 1.02 -0.27
#